data_AF-A0A442YZT7-F1
#
_entry.id   AF-A0A442YZT7-F1
#
_cell.length_a   1.000
_cell.length_b   1.000
_cell.length_c   1.000
_cell.angle_alpha   90.00
_cell.angle_beta   90.00
_cell.angle_gamma   90.00
#
_symmetry.space_group_name_H-M   'P 1'
#
loop_
_entity.id
_entity.type
_entity.pdbx_description
1 polymer ?
#
loop_
_entity_poly.entity_id
_entity_poly.type
_entity_poly.pdbx_seq_one_letter_code
_entity_poly.pdbx_strand_id
1 'polypeptide(L)' 'MGLISIWHWLIVVLILMILFGRGRISAFMGDLGKGIGQFRRETKAVDERSGE' A
#
# COMPACT_ATOMS: atom_id res chain seq x y z
N MET A 1 -15.85 24.02 4.18
CA MET A 1 -15.12 23.15 5.11
C MET A 1 -15.52 21.69 4.86
N GLY A 2 -15.10 21.14 3.71
CA GLY A 2 -15.44 19.78 3.29
C GLY A 2 -14.25 19.27 2.50
N LEU A 3 -13.35 18.62 3.22
CA LEU A 3 -12.08 18.14 2.73
C LEU A 3 -12.35 17.20 1.54
N ILE A 4 -12.08 17.69 0.33
CA ILE A 4 -11.84 16.92 -0.90
C ILE A 4 -12.93 15.90 -1.28
N SER A 5 -13.86 16.37 -2.14
CA SER A 5 -14.86 15.56 -2.85
C SER A 5 -14.22 14.33 -3.52
N ILE A 6 -14.92 13.20 -3.51
CA ILE A 6 -14.51 11.92 -4.13
C ILE A 6 -14.06 12.09 -5.59
N TRP A 7 -14.65 13.06 -6.31
CA TRP A 7 -14.26 13.42 -7.68
C TRP A 7 -12.81 13.91 -7.82
N HIS A 8 -12.30 14.62 -6.82
CA HIS A 8 -10.91 15.09 -6.82
C HIS A 8 -9.93 13.92 -6.72
N TRP A 9 -10.21 12.97 -5.83
CA TRP A 9 -9.38 11.77 -5.67
C TRP A 9 -9.32 10.92 -6.94
N LEU A 10 -10.43 10.81 -7.67
CA LEU A 10 -10.46 10.12 -8.98
C LEU A 10 -9.49 10.75 -10.00
N ILE A 11 -9.50 12.08 -10.09
CA ILE A 11 -8.63 12.85 -11.00
C ILE A 11 -7.17 12.78 -10.57
N VAL A 12 -6.89 12.90 -9.26
CA VAL A 12 -5.54 12.80 -8.71
C VAL A 12 -4.94 11.42 -8.98
N VAL A 13 -5.71 10.35 -8.77
CA VAL A 13 -5.28 8.98 -9.06
C VAL A 13 -4.99 8.80 -10.55
N LEU A 14 -5.82 9.35 -11.43
CA LEU A 14 -5.61 9.29 -12.88
C LEU A 14 -4.29 9.96 -13.29
N ILE A 15 -4.01 11.16 -12.76
CA ILE A 15 -2.77 11.90 -13.04
C ILE A 15 -1.55 11.15 -12.49
N LEU A 16 -1.63 10.65 -11.25
CA LEU A 16 -0.57 9.84 -10.64
C LEU A 16 -0.26 8.59 -11.47
N MET A 17 -1.28 7.90 -11.97
CA MET A 17 -1.10 6.69 -12.78
C MET A 17 -0.42 6.99 -14.12
N ILE A 18 -0.72 8.14 -14.74
CA ILE A 18 -0.05 8.59 -15.98
C ILE A 18 1.40 9.00 -15.72
N LEU A 19 1.66 9.77 -14.65
CA LEU A 19 2.99 10.30 -14.34
C LEU A 19 3.97 9.21 -13.88
N PHE A 20 3.52 8.30 -13.02
CA PHE A 20 4.37 7.21 -12.55
C PHE A 20 4.45 6.05 -13.56
N GLY A 21 3.42 5.86 -14.38
CA GLY A 21 3.32 4.73 -15.30
C GLY A 21 3.10 3.38 -14.59
N ARG A 22 2.47 2.43 -15.28
CA ARG A 22 2.11 1.10 -14.75
C ARG A 22 3.30 0.31 -14.19
N GLY A 23 4.49 0.47 -14.78
CA GLY A 23 5.69 -0.29 -14.42
C GLY A 23 6.29 0.10 -13.07
N ARG A 24 6.38 1.41 -12.76
CA ARG A 24 7.00 1.89 -11.51
C ARG A 24 6.11 1.61 -10.31
N ILE A 25 4.80 1.86 -10.42
CA ILE A 25 3.83 1.59 -9.34
C ILE A 25 3.78 0.10 -9.00
N SER A 26 3.76 -0.79 -10.00
CA SER A 26 3.72 -2.24 -9.77
C SER A 26 5.00 -2.76 -9.12
N ALA A 27 6.17 -2.24 -9.48
CA ALA A 27 7.44 -2.62 -8.86
C ALA A 27 7.49 -2.14 -7.40
N PHE A 28 7.13 -0.88 -7.14
CA PHE A 28 7.05 -0.32 -5.79
C PHE A 28 6.06 -1.08 -4.90
N MET A 29 4.86 -1.38 -5.41
CA MET A 29 3.88 -2.19 -4.69
C MET A 29 4.37 -3.62 -4.45
N GLY A 30 5.15 -4.19 -5.37
CA GLY A 30 5.77 -5.51 -5.20
C GLY A 30 6.75 -5.54 -4.03
N ASP A 31 7.64 -4.55 -3.93
CA ASP A 31 8.64 -4.46 -2.86
C ASP A 31 7.99 -4.11 -1.51
N LEU A 32 7.02 -3.20 -1.51
CA LEU A 32 6.21 -2.89 -0.32
C LEU A 32 5.39 -4.10 0.14
N GLY A 33 4.79 -4.85 -0.79
CA GLY A 33 4.00 -6.05 -0.49
C GLY A 33 4.84 -7.16 0.13
N LYS A 34 6.07 -7.36 -0.35
CA LYS A 34 7.04 -8.29 0.26
C LYS A 34 7.42 -7.85 1.67
N GLY A 35 7.74 -6.58 1.87
CA GLY A 35 8.10 -6.03 3.19
C GLY A 35 6.97 -6.14 4.21
N ILE A 36 5.74 -5.73 3.85
CA ILE A 36 4.56 -5.85 4.71
C ILE A 36 4.20 -7.32 4.96
N GLY A 37 4.36 -8.19 3.96
CA GLY A 37 4.13 -9.63 4.09
C GLY A 37 5.07 -10.31 5.08
N GLN A 38 6.36 -9.97 5.06
CA GLN A 38 7.34 -10.43 6.04
C GLN A 38 7.03 -9.90 7.44
N PHE A 39 6.74 -8.59 7.55
CA PHE A 39 6.39 -7.97 8.81
C PHE A 39 5.18 -8.66 9.46
N ARG A 40 4.10 -8.90 8.69
CA ARG A 40 2.90 -9.59 9.19
C ARG A 40 3.17 -11.02 9.64
N ARG A 41 4.06 -11.76 8.95
CA ARG A 41 4.47 -13.12 9.37
C ARG A 41 5.22 -13.09 10.69
N GLU A 42 6.14 -12.14 10.86
CA GLU A 42 6.88 -11.98 12.11
C GLU A 42 5.95 -11.55 13.26
N THR A 43 5.01 -10.63 13.03
CA THR A 43 4.06 -10.22 14.07
C THR A 43 3.17 -11.37 14.53
N LYS A 44 2.69 -12.21 13.58
CA LYS A 44 1.92 -13.41 13.92
C LYS A 44 2.75 -14.44 14.68
N ALA A 45 4.00 -14.65 14.28
CA ALA A 45 4.90 -15.58 14.97
C ALA A 45 5.21 -15.13 16.41
N VAL A 46 5.24 -13.82 16.67
CA VAL A 46 5.38 -13.28 18.04
C VAL A 46 4.12 -13.50 18.86
N ASP A 47 2.94 -13.29 18.28
CA ASP A 47 1.64 -13.51 18.92
C ASP A 47 1.43 -15.00 19.30
N GLU A 48 1.81 -15.92 18.41
CA GLU A 48 1.74 -17.38 18.66
C GLU A 48 2.75 -17.85 19.72
N ARG A 49 3.92 -17.21 19.84
CA ARG A 49 4.92 -17.53 20.88
C ARG A 49 4.65 -16.89 22.23
N SER A 50 3.79 -15.87 22.29
CA SER A 50 3.43 -15.20 23.54
C SER A 50 2.20 -15.84 24.20
N GLY A 51 1.53 -16.79 23.53
CA GLY A 51 0.34 -17.49 24.00
C GLY A 51 0.59 -18.90 24.57
N GLU A 52 1.85 -19.33 24.67
CA GLU A 52 2.28 -20.56 25.39
C GLU A 52 3.13 -20.21 26.61
#